data_AF-A0A1V9FT59-F1
#
_entry.id   AF-A0A1V9FT59-F1
#
_cell.length_a   1.000
_cell.length_b   1.000
_cell.length_c   1.000
_cell.angle_alpha   90.00
_cell.angle_beta   90.00
_cell.angle_gamma   90.00
#
_symmetry.space_group_name_H-M   'P 1'
#
loop_
_entity.id
_entity.type
_entity.pdbx_description
1 polymer ?
#
loop_
_entity_poly.entity_id
_entity_poly.type
_entity_poly.pdbx_seq_one_letter_code
_entity_poly.pdbx_strand_id
1 'polypeptide(L)'
;MKLQNHLAVGIWALMAACSSASTPNTPDISNSYAVNATPPSDQAFNKQPAGTILNFLRWYRANVPQLKKIQLVSHSTNPDSLQYYVVNETGTEQYLAAMQKSGFVSDEYINRWRSYFRKCNDDLKKSPQTQAPLQGLDFDLVMMSKDCDEDLAKIEKSTVEFEKLANDEGSIIIELPSAGRLKYWISKKDGKWLVDDIKDMRSALDQAQND
;
A
#
# COMPACT_ATOMS: atom_id res chain seq x y z
N MET A 1 33.17 -80.77 21.62
CA MET A 1 31.77 -80.52 21.20
C MET A 1 31.70 -79.11 20.64
N LYS A 2 31.43 -78.97 19.34
CA LYS A 2 30.99 -77.79 18.54
C LYS A 2 31.76 -76.46 18.74
N LEU A 3 32.52 -76.02 17.72
CA LEU A 3 32.16 -75.03 16.68
C LEU A 3 31.74 -73.68 17.31
N GLN A 4 32.27 -72.50 16.98
CA GLN A 4 32.76 -71.94 15.72
C GLN A 4 33.33 -70.53 16.08
N ASN A 5 34.50 -70.11 15.56
CA ASN A 5 34.65 -69.21 14.39
C ASN A 5 34.02 -67.82 14.61
N HIS A 6 34.66 -66.66 14.36
CA HIS A 6 35.87 -66.29 13.63
C HIS A 6 36.13 -64.78 13.85
N LEU A 7 37.41 -64.37 13.62
CA LEU A 7 37.91 -63.20 12.85
C LEU A 7 37.19 -61.83 12.95
N ALA A 8 37.85 -60.68 12.79
CA ALA A 8 39.24 -60.31 12.60
C ALA A 8 39.33 -58.77 12.63
N VAL A 9 40.56 -58.34 12.90
CA VAL A 9 41.18 -57.04 12.65
C VAL A 9 40.76 -56.40 11.31
N GLY A 10 40.67 -55.07 11.30
CA GLY A 10 40.68 -54.30 10.05
C GLY A 10 40.56 -52.79 10.27
N ILE A 11 41.68 -52.14 10.60
CA ILE A 11 41.82 -50.68 10.50
C ILE A 11 41.67 -50.31 9.02
N TRP A 12 40.75 -49.38 8.72
CA TRP A 12 40.68 -48.69 7.44
C TRP A 12 40.88 -47.20 7.66
N ALA A 13 41.97 -46.68 7.09
CA ALA A 13 42.11 -45.27 6.79
C ALA A 13 41.29 -44.96 5.54
N LEU A 14 40.48 -43.89 5.60
CA LEU A 14 39.86 -43.29 4.43
C LEU A 14 40.21 -41.80 4.42
N MET A 15 40.93 -41.40 3.38
CA MET A 15 41.13 -40.02 2.98
C MET A 15 39.79 -39.44 2.52
N ALA A 16 39.42 -38.26 3.03
CA ALA A 16 38.35 -37.44 2.45
C ALA A 16 38.97 -36.13 1.94
N ALA A 17 38.76 -35.91 0.65
CA ALA A 17 39.33 -34.85 -0.16
C ALA A 17 38.75 -33.47 0.17
N CYS A 18 39.53 -32.43 -0.08
CA CYS A 18 39.05 -31.06 -0.19
C CYS A 18 38.03 -30.96 -1.33
N SER A 19 36.80 -30.54 -1.01
CA SER A 19 36.00 -29.74 -1.93
C SER A 19 35.67 -28.43 -1.23
N SER A 20 36.14 -27.34 -1.84
CA SER A 20 35.70 -25.98 -1.56
C SER A 20 34.18 -25.94 -1.64
N ALA A 21 33.52 -25.75 -0.51
CA ALA A 21 32.09 -25.47 -0.46
C ALA A 21 31.86 -24.11 -1.11
N SER A 22 31.45 -24.16 -2.37
CA SER A 22 30.79 -23.08 -3.07
C SER A 22 29.61 -22.60 -2.23
N THR A 23 29.65 -21.32 -1.87
CA THR A 23 28.50 -20.57 -1.38
C THR A 23 27.29 -20.84 -2.28
N PRO A 24 26.11 -21.18 -1.73
CA PRO A 24 24.90 -21.17 -2.52
C PRO A 24 24.67 -19.72 -2.95
N ASN A 25 24.85 -19.44 -4.23
CA ASN A 25 24.36 -18.24 -4.85
C ASN A 25 22.84 -18.20 -4.62
N THR A 26 22.40 -17.42 -3.63
CA THR A 26 21.04 -16.89 -3.64
C THR A 26 20.88 -16.12 -4.94
N PRO A 27 19.91 -16.45 -5.81
CA PRO A 27 19.62 -15.62 -6.96
C PRO A 27 19.15 -14.27 -6.43
N ASP A 28 19.95 -13.24 -6.70
CA ASP A 28 19.55 -11.85 -6.61
C ASP A 28 18.43 -11.66 -7.64
N ILE A 29 17.19 -11.71 -7.19
CA ILE A 29 16.03 -11.41 -8.03
C ILE A 29 15.95 -9.88 -8.14
N SER A 30 16.85 -9.29 -8.91
CA SER A 30 16.67 -7.94 -9.44
C SER A 30 15.64 -8.01 -10.57
N ASN A 31 14.36 -8.16 -10.23
CA ASN A 31 13.28 -8.14 -11.20
C ASN A 31 12.97 -6.70 -11.63
N SER A 32 13.82 -6.15 -12.48
CA SER A 32 13.43 -5.10 -13.41
C SER A 32 12.56 -5.76 -14.50
N TYR A 33 11.25 -5.72 -14.35
CA TYR A 33 10.35 -6.03 -15.45
C TYR A 33 10.24 -4.81 -16.35
N ALA A 34 10.70 -4.92 -17.59
CA ALA A 34 10.52 -3.88 -18.60
C ALA A 34 9.03 -3.62 -18.83
N VAL A 35 8.61 -2.40 -18.53
CA VAL A 35 7.22 -1.95 -18.51
C VAL A 35 6.74 -1.61 -19.92
N ASN A 36 6.54 -2.63 -20.75
CA ASN A 36 5.81 -2.52 -22.03
C ASN A 36 5.09 -3.81 -22.45
N ALA A 37 5.13 -4.86 -21.63
CA ALA A 37 4.29 -6.03 -21.84
C ALA A 37 2.93 -5.78 -21.18
N THR A 38 1.84 -6.10 -21.87
CA THR A 38 0.54 -6.29 -21.24
C THR A 38 0.75 -7.21 -20.02
N PRO A 39 0.40 -6.79 -18.78
CA PRO A 39 0.58 -7.64 -17.62
C PRO A 39 -0.07 -8.98 -17.92
N PRO A 40 0.62 -10.12 -17.72
CA PRO A 40 0.03 -11.41 -17.98
C PRO A 40 -1.28 -11.46 -17.19
N SER A 41 -2.36 -11.96 -17.82
CA SER A 41 -3.66 -12.18 -17.15
C SER A 41 -3.59 -13.27 -16.07
N ASP A 42 -2.40 -13.53 -15.54
CA ASP A 42 -2.09 -14.62 -14.66
C ASP A 42 -2.46 -14.26 -13.25
N GLN A 43 -3.22 -15.17 -12.65
CA GLN A 43 -3.52 -15.24 -11.23
C GLN A 43 -2.26 -15.08 -10.33
N ALA A 44 -1.06 -15.29 -10.87
CA ALA A 44 0.22 -15.05 -10.22
C ALA A 44 0.53 -13.55 -10.04
N PHE A 45 0.31 -12.70 -11.06
CA PHE A 45 0.52 -11.25 -10.94
C PHE A 45 -0.44 -10.63 -9.93
N ASN A 46 -1.70 -11.09 -9.90
CA ASN A 46 -2.70 -10.64 -8.92
C ASN A 46 -2.36 -10.99 -7.47
N LYS A 47 -1.39 -11.89 -7.23
CA LYS A 47 -0.87 -12.22 -5.90
C LYS A 47 0.40 -11.46 -5.54
N GLN A 48 0.97 -10.70 -6.48
CA GLN A 48 2.12 -9.85 -6.23
C GLN A 48 1.68 -8.53 -5.59
N PRO A 49 2.54 -7.94 -4.74
CA PRO A 49 2.39 -6.60 -4.20
C PRO A 49 1.90 -5.52 -5.16
N ALA A 50 2.59 -5.34 -6.29
CA ALA A 50 2.20 -4.38 -7.31
C ALA A 50 0.83 -4.69 -7.92
N GLY A 51 0.53 -5.97 -8.13
CA GLY A 51 -0.78 -6.42 -8.60
C GLY A 51 -1.89 -6.07 -7.62
N THR A 52 -1.67 -6.21 -6.30
CA THR A 52 -2.61 -5.76 -5.27
C THR A 52 -2.87 -4.26 -5.38
N ILE A 53 -1.83 -3.42 -5.51
CA ILE A 53 -1.99 -1.97 -5.62
C ILE A 53 -2.78 -1.58 -6.88
N LEU A 54 -2.46 -2.16 -8.05
CA LEU A 54 -3.19 -1.87 -9.28
C LEU A 54 -4.64 -2.34 -9.22
N ASN A 55 -4.91 -3.49 -8.59
CA ASN A 55 -6.26 -3.98 -8.38
C ASN A 55 -7.05 -3.11 -7.38
N PHE A 56 -6.39 -2.58 -6.35
CA PHE A 56 -6.96 -1.58 -5.46
C PHE A 56 -7.37 -0.32 -6.21
N LEU A 57 -6.50 0.24 -7.06
CA LEU A 57 -6.81 1.44 -7.84
C LEU A 57 -7.92 1.21 -8.87
N ARG A 58 -7.99 0.01 -9.48
CA ARG A 58 -9.11 -0.39 -10.35
C ARG A 58 -10.43 -0.46 -9.58
N TRP A 59 -10.41 -1.10 -8.40
CA TRP A 59 -11.59 -1.14 -7.51
C TRP A 59 -12.00 0.28 -7.11
N TYR A 60 -11.03 1.12 -6.73
CA TYR A 60 -11.28 2.50 -6.33
C TYR A 60 -11.96 3.27 -7.45
N ARG A 61 -11.40 3.25 -8.67
CA ARG A 61 -12.01 3.86 -9.87
C ARG A 61 -13.47 3.43 -10.07
N ALA A 62 -13.76 2.14 -9.94
CA ALA A 62 -15.12 1.61 -10.13
C ALA A 62 -16.09 2.06 -9.02
N ASN A 63 -15.59 2.38 -7.83
CA ASN A 63 -16.40 2.72 -6.65
C ASN A 63 -16.43 4.22 -6.32
N VAL A 64 -15.57 5.05 -6.92
CA VAL A 64 -15.55 6.52 -6.74
C VAL A 64 -16.95 7.15 -6.84
N PRO A 65 -17.83 6.81 -7.81
CA PRO A 65 -19.17 7.41 -7.86
C PRO A 65 -20.05 7.12 -6.64
N GLN A 66 -19.85 5.99 -5.95
CA GLN A 66 -20.58 5.67 -4.72
C GLN A 66 -19.89 6.27 -3.50
N LEU A 67 -18.56 6.21 -3.45
CA LEU A 67 -17.77 6.81 -2.36
C LEU A 67 -17.99 8.33 -2.27
N LYS A 68 -18.05 9.04 -3.42
CA LYS A 68 -18.32 10.49 -3.47
C LYS A 68 -19.72 10.88 -2.97
N LYS A 69 -20.66 9.95 -2.80
CA LYS A 69 -21.97 10.22 -2.19
C LYS A 69 -21.91 10.27 -0.66
N ILE A 70 -20.85 9.72 -0.07
CA ILE A 70 -20.63 9.75 1.38
C ILE A 70 -20.16 11.15 1.74
N GLN A 71 -20.95 11.88 2.52
CA GLN A 71 -20.60 13.22 2.97
C GLN A 71 -19.55 13.12 4.08
N LEU A 72 -18.29 13.44 3.79
CA LEU A 72 -17.19 13.43 4.77
C LEU A 72 -17.18 14.67 5.67
N VAL A 73 -17.85 15.74 5.27
CA VAL A 73 -17.93 17.01 5.98
C VAL A 73 -19.38 17.47 6.02
N SER A 74 -19.73 18.18 7.08
CA SER A 74 -21.05 18.78 7.28
C SER A 74 -20.89 20.16 7.93
N HIS A 75 -21.99 20.89 8.12
CA HIS A 75 -21.97 22.09 8.95
C HIS A 75 -22.17 21.73 10.43
N SER A 76 -21.57 22.53 11.31
CA SER A 76 -21.82 22.49 12.75
C SER A 76 -23.32 22.71 13.00
N THR A 77 -23.88 21.90 13.90
CA THR A 77 -25.27 22.02 14.37
C THR A 77 -25.40 22.94 15.57
N ASN A 78 -24.31 23.55 16.04
CA ASN A 78 -24.34 24.47 17.16
C ASN A 78 -25.08 25.76 16.77
N PRO A 79 -26.27 26.04 17.37
CA PRO A 79 -27.12 27.16 16.99
C PRO A 79 -26.51 28.54 17.29
N ASP A 80 -25.53 28.60 18.19
CA ASP A 80 -24.87 29.85 18.61
C ASP A 80 -23.58 30.14 17.83
N SER A 81 -23.21 29.28 16.88
CA SER A 81 -22.02 29.44 16.04
C SER A 81 -22.39 29.79 14.60
N LEU A 82 -21.57 30.63 13.95
CA LEU A 82 -21.56 30.72 12.48
C LEU A 82 -21.44 29.29 11.94
N GLN A 83 -22.25 28.88 10.95
CA GLN A 83 -22.29 27.52 10.42
C GLN A 83 -20.95 27.08 9.78
N TYR A 84 -19.95 26.79 10.60
CA TYR A 84 -18.63 26.35 10.17
C TYR A 84 -18.64 24.86 9.85
N TYR A 85 -17.72 24.43 9.00
CA TYR A 85 -17.60 23.03 8.62
C TYR A 85 -17.02 22.19 9.76
N VAL A 86 -17.54 20.99 9.91
CA VAL A 86 -17.03 19.92 10.79
C VAL A 86 -16.86 18.64 9.99
N VAL A 87 -16.01 17.74 10.47
CA VAL A 87 -15.95 16.39 9.89
C VAL A 87 -17.24 15.65 10.26
N ASN A 88 -17.87 15.04 9.26
CA ASN A 88 -19.01 14.15 9.49
C ASN A 88 -18.50 12.77 9.90
N GLU A 89 -18.42 12.52 11.21
CA GLU A 89 -17.89 11.26 11.76
C GLU A 89 -18.64 10.03 11.24
N THR A 90 -19.96 10.13 11.04
CA THR A 90 -20.75 9.03 10.47
C THR A 90 -20.37 8.75 9.02
N GLY A 91 -20.23 9.79 8.21
CA GLY A 91 -19.78 9.67 6.82
C GLY A 91 -18.35 9.14 6.73
N THR A 92 -17.45 9.62 7.58
CA THR A 92 -16.08 9.11 7.66
C THR A 92 -16.05 7.62 7.94
N GLU A 93 -16.77 7.11 8.94
CA GLU A 93 -16.75 5.67 9.23
C GLU A 93 -17.43 4.85 8.12
N GLN A 94 -18.44 5.39 7.43
CA GLN A 94 -19.01 4.74 6.23
C GLN A 94 -17.97 4.62 5.10
N TYR A 95 -17.20 5.68 4.84
CA TYR A 95 -16.13 5.67 3.85
C TYR A 95 -15.04 4.65 4.23
N LEU A 96 -14.55 4.70 5.46
CA LEU A 96 -13.52 3.77 5.96
C LEU A 96 -14.00 2.33 5.94
N ALA A 97 -15.26 2.06 6.30
CA ALA A 97 -15.84 0.73 6.20
C ALA A 97 -15.92 0.24 4.74
N ALA A 98 -16.21 1.12 3.77
CA ALA A 98 -16.18 0.75 2.36
C ALA A 98 -14.76 0.42 1.89
N MET A 99 -13.76 1.20 2.32
CA MET A 99 -12.34 0.92 2.05
C MET A 99 -11.92 -0.41 2.66
N GLN A 100 -12.25 -0.69 3.92
CA GLN A 100 -11.91 -1.96 4.58
C GLN A 100 -12.59 -3.15 3.89
N LYS A 101 -13.87 -3.03 3.52
CA LYS A 101 -14.63 -4.06 2.79
C LYS A 101 -14.10 -4.36 1.40
N SER A 102 -13.31 -3.45 0.81
CA SER A 102 -12.63 -3.70 -0.47
C SER A 102 -11.67 -4.89 -0.41
N GLY A 103 -11.14 -5.19 0.79
CA GLY A 103 -10.14 -6.23 0.99
C GLY A 103 -8.73 -5.87 0.51
N PHE A 104 -8.49 -4.61 0.12
CA PHE A 104 -7.19 -4.15 -0.38
C PHE A 104 -6.36 -3.37 0.64
N VAL A 105 -6.99 -2.85 1.69
CA VAL A 105 -6.33 -2.01 2.71
C VAL A 105 -6.29 -2.73 4.05
N SER A 106 -5.29 -2.44 4.85
CA SER A 106 -5.13 -3.01 6.19
C SER A 106 -5.84 -2.19 7.27
N ASP A 107 -5.93 -2.76 8.48
CA ASP A 107 -6.42 -2.03 9.63
C ASP A 107 -5.53 -0.82 9.98
N GLU A 108 -4.22 -0.88 9.73
CA GLU A 108 -3.30 0.26 9.85
C GLU A 108 -3.74 1.43 8.96
N TYR A 109 -4.06 1.17 7.69
CA TYR A 109 -4.56 2.19 6.76
C TYR A 109 -5.83 2.85 7.29
N ILE A 110 -6.77 2.03 7.75
CA ILE A 110 -8.05 2.50 8.31
C ILE A 110 -7.82 3.36 9.56
N ASN A 111 -6.97 2.91 10.48
CA ASN A 111 -6.68 3.61 11.72
C ASN A 111 -5.94 4.94 11.48
N ARG A 112 -5.06 4.98 10.48
CA ARG A 112 -4.37 6.20 10.07
C ARG A 112 -5.35 7.25 9.57
N TRP A 113 -6.23 6.90 8.64
CA TRP A 113 -7.23 7.84 8.12
C TRP A 113 -8.26 8.25 9.17
N ARG A 114 -8.70 7.33 10.03
CA ARG A 114 -9.56 7.66 11.18
C ARG A 114 -8.91 8.73 12.07
N SER A 115 -7.62 8.56 12.36
CA SER A 115 -6.85 9.53 13.15
C SER A 115 -6.68 10.87 12.42
N TYR A 116 -6.46 10.84 11.11
CA TYR A 116 -6.40 12.03 10.26
C TYR A 116 -7.70 12.83 10.31
N PHE A 117 -8.85 12.19 10.11
CA PHE A 117 -10.16 12.84 10.19
C PHE A 117 -10.42 13.46 11.57
N ARG A 118 -10.04 12.78 12.66
CA ARG A 118 -10.14 13.35 14.01
C ARG A 118 -9.29 14.61 14.14
N LYS A 119 -8.05 14.58 13.63
CA LYS A 119 -7.17 15.76 13.62
C LYS A 119 -7.81 16.90 12.82
N CYS A 120 -8.32 16.65 11.61
CA CYS A 120 -9.01 17.68 10.82
C CYS A 120 -10.21 18.27 11.57
N ASN A 121 -11.00 17.44 12.26
CA ASN A 121 -12.14 17.89 13.05
C ASN A 121 -11.69 18.80 14.20
N ASP A 122 -10.61 18.43 14.90
CA ASP A 122 -10.06 19.24 15.99
C ASP A 122 -9.47 20.56 15.49
N ASP A 123 -8.83 20.55 14.32
CA ASP A 123 -8.33 21.77 13.68
C ASP A 123 -9.48 22.70 13.25
N LEU A 124 -10.57 22.16 12.71
CA LEU A 124 -11.78 22.93 12.38
C LEU A 124 -12.46 23.52 13.62
N LYS A 125 -12.42 22.85 14.78
CA LYS A 125 -12.92 23.41 16.04
C LYS A 125 -12.05 24.56 16.55
N LYS A 126 -10.72 24.48 16.37
CA LYS A 126 -9.77 25.51 16.80
C LYS A 126 -9.75 26.71 15.84
N SER A 127 -9.87 26.44 14.55
CA SER A 127 -9.86 27.43 13.47
C SER A 127 -11.03 27.16 12.52
N PRO A 128 -12.26 27.59 12.89
CA PRO A 128 -13.46 27.38 12.09
C PRO A 128 -13.34 27.90 10.66
N GLN A 129 -13.68 27.06 9.69
CA GLN A 129 -13.78 27.42 8.28
C GLN A 129 -15.25 27.44 7.88
N THR A 130 -15.70 28.50 7.19
CA THR A 130 -17.10 28.67 6.74
C THR A 130 -17.24 28.55 5.23
N GLN A 131 -16.13 28.32 4.51
CA GLN A 131 -16.10 28.21 3.06
C GLN A 131 -15.28 26.99 2.65
N ALA A 132 -15.69 26.36 1.55
CA ALA A 132 -14.90 25.34 0.87
C ALA A 132 -13.92 26.00 -0.12
N PRO A 133 -12.80 25.34 -0.45
CA PRO A 133 -12.38 24.02 0.00
C PRO A 133 -11.80 24.04 1.42
N LEU A 134 -11.94 22.92 2.15
CA LEU A 134 -11.42 22.80 3.50
C LEU A 134 -9.96 22.36 3.49
N GLN A 135 -9.09 23.12 4.18
CA GLN A 135 -7.68 22.78 4.29
C GLN A 135 -7.49 21.35 4.82
N GLY A 136 -6.76 20.52 4.08
CA GLY A 136 -6.51 19.12 4.46
C GLY A 136 -7.67 18.18 4.15
N LEU A 137 -8.74 18.63 3.50
CA LEU A 137 -9.81 17.76 3.00
C LEU A 137 -10.17 18.11 1.54
N ASP A 138 -9.28 18.84 0.87
CA ASP A 138 -9.45 19.40 -0.47
C ASP A 138 -8.77 18.57 -1.56
N PHE A 139 -8.58 17.28 -1.32
CA PHE A 139 -7.91 16.33 -2.21
C PHE A 139 -8.54 14.93 -2.10
N ASP A 140 -8.31 14.10 -3.12
CA ASP A 140 -8.69 12.68 -3.13
C ASP A 140 -7.76 11.86 -2.23
N LEU A 141 -8.32 11.12 -1.28
CA LEU A 141 -7.57 10.42 -0.22
C LEU A 141 -6.77 9.21 -0.70
N VAL A 142 -7.07 8.67 -1.88
CA VAL A 142 -6.34 7.54 -2.47
C VAL A 142 -5.31 8.04 -3.49
N MET A 143 -5.72 9.00 -4.31
CA MET A 143 -4.87 9.57 -5.37
C MET A 143 -3.98 10.70 -4.86
N MET A 144 -4.18 11.12 -3.60
CA MET A 144 -3.47 12.20 -2.91
C MET A 144 -3.42 13.52 -3.71
N SER A 145 -4.44 13.77 -4.54
CA SER A 145 -4.48 14.84 -5.56
C SER A 145 -5.81 15.56 -5.59
N LYS A 146 -5.83 16.84 -5.97
CA LYS A 146 -7.08 17.56 -6.24
C LYS A 146 -7.74 17.09 -7.54
N ASP A 147 -6.93 16.91 -8.57
CA ASP A 147 -7.34 16.43 -9.88
C ASP A 147 -6.69 15.06 -10.14
N CYS A 148 -7.50 14.02 -10.29
CA CYS A 148 -7.02 12.65 -10.50
C CYS A 148 -7.84 11.85 -11.51
N ASP A 149 -8.87 12.46 -12.10
CA ASP A 149 -9.80 11.76 -13.00
C ASP A 149 -9.07 11.21 -14.24
N GLU A 150 -8.08 11.94 -14.77
CA GLU A 150 -7.27 11.48 -15.91
C GLU A 150 -6.41 10.25 -15.55
N ASP A 151 -5.74 10.28 -14.40
CA ASP A 151 -4.92 9.16 -13.92
C ASP A 151 -5.75 7.92 -13.65
N LEU A 152 -6.91 8.09 -12.99
CA LEU A 152 -7.86 6.99 -12.78
C LEU A 152 -8.33 6.42 -14.12
N ALA A 153 -8.72 7.26 -15.08
CA ALA A 153 -9.17 6.81 -16.39
C ALA A 153 -8.10 6.02 -17.16
N LYS A 154 -6.81 6.25 -16.87
CA LYS A 154 -5.67 5.64 -17.55
C LYS A 154 -4.84 4.73 -16.64
N ILE A 155 -5.38 4.23 -15.52
CA ILE A 155 -4.60 3.51 -14.51
C ILE A 155 -3.83 2.30 -15.08
N GLU A 156 -4.32 1.68 -16.15
CA GLU A 156 -3.65 0.58 -16.86
C GLU A 156 -2.31 0.97 -17.48
N LYS A 157 -2.03 2.27 -17.63
CA LYS A 157 -0.74 2.80 -18.12
C LYS A 157 0.24 3.11 -17.00
N SER A 158 -0.14 2.90 -15.74
CA SER A 158 0.74 3.13 -14.59
C SER A 158 1.87 2.11 -14.57
N THR A 159 3.04 2.52 -14.12
CA THR A 159 4.24 1.67 -14.07
C THR A 159 4.68 1.44 -12.62
N VAL A 160 5.36 0.31 -12.39
CA VAL A 160 6.07 0.07 -11.12
C VAL A 160 7.49 0.61 -11.30
N GLU A 161 7.82 1.70 -10.61
CA GLU A 161 9.15 2.31 -10.73
C GLU A 161 10.14 1.70 -9.73
N PHE A 162 9.66 1.42 -8.51
CA PHE A 162 10.51 0.92 -7.43
C PHE A 162 9.75 -0.03 -6.53
N GLU A 163 10.42 -1.11 -6.11
CA GLU A 163 9.90 -2.09 -5.17
C GLU A 163 10.99 -2.44 -4.16
N LYS A 164 10.68 -2.28 -2.87
CA LYS A 164 11.51 -2.75 -1.76
C LYS A 164 10.65 -3.60 -0.85
N LEU A 165 10.94 -4.89 -0.81
CA LEU A 165 10.25 -5.87 0.03
C LEU A 165 11.24 -6.62 0.92
N ALA A 166 10.86 -6.85 2.16
CA ALA A 166 11.54 -7.77 3.08
C ALA A 166 10.52 -8.29 4.09
N ASN A 167 10.61 -9.57 4.46
CA ASN A 167 9.82 -10.15 5.56
C ASN A 167 8.31 -9.82 5.51
N ASP A 168 7.67 -10.05 4.36
CA ASP A 168 6.22 -9.83 4.19
C ASP A 168 5.77 -8.37 4.41
N GLU A 169 6.68 -7.40 4.30
CA GLU A 169 6.40 -5.96 4.32
C GLU A 169 7.24 -5.24 3.27
N GLY A 170 6.87 -4.00 2.95
CA GLY A 170 7.66 -3.20 2.03
C GLY A 170 7.02 -1.91 1.57
N SER A 171 7.62 -1.33 0.53
CA SER A 171 7.07 -0.18 -0.15
C SER A 171 7.28 -0.24 -1.65
N ILE A 172 6.30 0.26 -2.39
CA ILE A 172 6.29 0.29 -3.86
C ILE A 172 5.98 1.71 -4.32
N ILE A 173 6.71 2.17 -5.35
CA ILE A 173 6.40 3.43 -6.03
C ILE A 173 5.73 3.10 -7.35
N ILE A 174 4.52 3.65 -7.52
CA ILE A 174 3.77 3.60 -8.77
C ILE A 174 3.86 4.97 -9.42
N GLU A 175 4.28 5.00 -10.68
CA GLU A 175 4.17 6.17 -11.54
C GLU A 175 2.80 6.17 -12.22
N LEU A 176 2.05 7.25 -12.02
CA LEU A 176 0.75 7.48 -12.62
C LEU A 176 0.90 8.22 -13.97
N PRO A 177 -0.07 8.06 -14.89
CA PRO A 177 0.04 8.60 -16.26
C PRO A 177 0.26 10.12 -16.39
N SER A 178 -0.26 10.91 -15.46
CA SER A 178 -0.24 12.38 -15.47
C SER A 178 0.05 13.01 -14.10
N ALA A 179 -0.28 12.33 -13.01
CA ALA A 179 -0.18 12.85 -11.63
C ALA A 179 1.17 12.60 -10.96
N GLY A 180 2.20 12.09 -11.64
CA GLY A 180 3.49 11.81 -11.01
C GLY A 180 3.46 10.51 -10.20
N ARG A 181 4.04 10.49 -9.00
CA ARG A 181 4.37 9.24 -8.29
C ARG A 181 3.65 9.11 -6.95
N LEU A 182 3.12 7.92 -6.68
CA LEU A 182 2.58 7.55 -5.37
C LEU A 182 3.42 6.43 -4.76
N LYS A 183 3.83 6.62 -3.51
CA LYS A 183 4.48 5.58 -2.72
C LYS A 183 3.44 4.88 -1.85
N TYR A 184 3.41 3.56 -1.94
CA TYR A 184 2.57 2.68 -1.15
C TYR A 184 3.44 1.96 -0.12
N TRP A 185 3.00 1.91 1.13
CA TRP A 185 3.49 0.92 2.09
C TRP A 185 2.51 -0.23 2.15
N ILE A 186 3.05 -1.42 2.25
CA ILE A 186 2.27 -2.66 2.16
C ILE A 186 2.80 -3.71 3.11
N SER A 187 1.90 -4.58 3.55
CA SER A 187 2.21 -5.74 4.38
C SER A 187 1.36 -6.92 3.94
N LYS A 188 1.88 -8.13 4.18
CA LYS A 188 1.18 -9.37 3.92
C LYS A 188 0.57 -9.88 5.22
N LYS A 189 -0.75 -9.97 5.25
CA LYS A 189 -1.52 -10.52 6.37
C LYS A 189 -2.37 -11.67 5.86
N ASP A 190 -2.32 -12.82 6.52
CA ASP A 190 -3.02 -14.05 6.13
C ASP A 190 -2.83 -14.44 4.66
N GLY A 191 -1.60 -14.29 4.17
CA GLY A 191 -1.21 -14.62 2.79
C GLY A 191 -1.65 -13.60 1.73
N LYS A 192 -2.26 -12.47 2.12
CA LYS A 192 -2.71 -11.40 1.22
C LYS A 192 -1.91 -10.13 1.47
N TRP A 193 -1.42 -9.51 0.39
CA TRP A 193 -0.87 -8.16 0.46
C TRP A 193 -1.97 -7.14 0.63
N LEU A 194 -1.75 -6.16 1.51
CA LEU A 194 -2.65 -5.08 1.85
C LEU A 194 -1.90 -3.75 1.83
N VAL A 195 -2.58 -2.68 1.45
CA VAL A 195 -2.06 -1.32 1.54
C VAL A 195 -2.19 -0.82 2.98
N ASP A 196 -1.06 -0.43 3.56
CA ASP A 196 -0.98 0.16 4.89
C ASP A 196 -0.99 1.69 4.83
N ASP A 197 -0.37 2.26 3.79
CA ASP A 197 -0.26 3.70 3.64
C ASP A 197 0.02 4.13 2.19
N ILE A 198 -0.30 5.39 1.87
CA ILE A 198 -0.06 6.06 0.60
C ILE A 198 0.55 7.44 0.87
N LYS A 199 1.59 7.79 0.13
CA LYS A 199 2.20 9.12 0.14
C LYS A 199 2.36 9.64 -1.28
N ASP A 200 2.02 10.91 -1.44
CA ASP A 200 2.35 11.66 -2.64
C ASP A 200 3.86 11.95 -2.73
N MET A 201 4.46 11.60 -3.85
CA MET A 201 5.88 11.82 -4.15
C MET A 201 6.11 12.92 -5.20
N ARG A 202 5.05 13.59 -5.69
CA ARG A 202 5.18 14.79 -6.57
C ARG A 202 5.97 15.91 -5.90
N SER A 203 5.87 16.00 -4.58
CA SER A 203 6.45 17.06 -3.75
C SER A 203 7.86 16.77 -3.23
N ALA A 204 8.68 15.95 -3.93
CA ALA A 204 10.13 15.98 -3.68
C ALA A 204 10.74 17.40 -3.88
N LEU A 205 9.97 18.35 -4.44
CA LEU A 205 10.27 19.78 -4.49
C LEU A 205 9.62 20.64 -3.37
N ASP A 206 8.57 20.18 -2.65
CA ASP A 206 7.93 20.96 -1.57
C ASP A 206 8.29 20.45 -0.15
N GLN A 207 8.90 19.28 -0.01
CA GLN A 207 9.37 18.75 1.28
C GLN A 207 10.69 19.36 1.78
N ALA A 208 11.30 20.30 1.05
CA ALA A 208 12.46 21.07 1.52
C ALA A 208 12.09 22.30 2.38
N GLN A 209 10.82 22.49 2.74
CA GLN A 209 10.38 23.68 3.50
C GLN A 209 9.66 23.38 4.83
N ASN A 210 9.59 22.13 5.28
CA ASN A 210 8.98 21.79 6.58
C ASN A 210 9.73 20.72 7.38
N ASP A 211 11.04 20.56 7.11
CA ASP A 211 11.99 19.96 8.07
C ASP A 211 12.86 21.08 8.69
#